data_AF-A0A2T5BZ93-F1
#
_entry.id   AF-A0A2T5BZ93-F1
#
_cell.length_a   1.000
_cell.length_b   1.000
_cell.length_c   1.000
_cell.angle_alpha   90.00
_cell.angle_beta   90.00
_cell.angle_gamma   90.00
#
_symmetry.space_group_name_H-M   'P 1'
#
loop_
_entity.id
_entity.type
_entity.pdbx_description
1 polymer ?
#
loop_
_entity_poly.entity_id
_entity_poly.type
_entity_poly.pdbx_seq_one_letter_code
_entity_poly.pdbx_strand_id
1 'polypeptide(L)' 'MKFKQLDLKPRGNWFQRKLWTPHRKRTFIYMLAGAMFSLVFSLITGDLAKLSLLENLYSILIGAFFGFLITNSPCARGRC' A
#
# COMPACT_ATOMS: atom_id res chain seq x y z
N MET A 1 10.07 37.04 -9.51
CA MET A 1 9.02 36.20 -8.87
C MET A 1 9.48 35.84 -7.47
N LYS A 2 8.69 36.12 -6.42
CA LYS A 2 9.03 35.70 -5.05
C LYS A 2 8.58 34.26 -4.84
N PHE A 3 9.53 33.34 -4.71
CA PHE A 3 9.27 31.94 -4.42
C PHE A 3 8.60 31.85 -3.04
N LYS A 4 7.33 31.43 -2.98
CA LYS A 4 6.69 31.08 -1.70
C LYS A 4 7.42 29.86 -1.18
N GLN A 5 8.33 30.04 -0.21
CA GLN A 5 8.85 28.93 0.57
C GLN A 5 7.64 28.30 1.27
N LEU A 6 7.27 27.10 0.84
CA LEU A 6 6.33 26.27 1.59
C LEU A 6 6.91 26.18 3.01
N ASP A 7 6.14 26.60 4.02
CA ASP A 7 6.42 26.46 5.44
C ASP A 7 6.63 24.97 5.78
N LEU A 8 7.80 24.45 5.44
CA LEU A 8 8.29 23.13 5.78
C LEU A 8 8.76 23.16 7.23
N LYS A 9 7.93 23.66 8.16
CA LYS A 9 8.13 23.33 9.56
C LYS A 9 7.89 21.82 9.67
N PRO A 10 8.90 21.02 10.06
CA PRO A 10 8.71 19.60 10.22
C PRO A 10 7.77 19.36 11.40
N ARG A 11 6.46 19.28 11.16
CA ARG A 11 5.50 18.85 12.19
C ARG A 11 5.71 17.37 12.45
N GLY A 12 6.25 17.04 13.63
CA GLY A 12 6.29 15.69 14.19
C GLY A 12 7.58 14.88 13.94
N ASN A 13 7.66 13.76 14.66
CA ASN A 13 8.77 12.81 14.62
C ASN A 13 9.01 12.29 13.19
N TRP A 14 10.26 11.96 12.85
CA TRP A 14 10.66 11.46 11.52
C TRP A 14 9.80 10.27 11.05
N PHE A 15 9.36 9.43 12.00
CA PHE A 15 8.48 8.30 11.75
C PHE A 15 7.10 8.71 11.23
N GLN A 16 6.47 9.72 11.83
CA GLN A 16 5.18 10.26 11.36
C GLN A 16 5.30 10.86 9.97
N ARG A 17 6.40 11.56 9.68
CA ARG A 17 6.64 12.13 8.33
C ARG A 17 6.81 11.05 7.26
N LYS A 18 7.50 9.95 7.58
CA LYS A 18 7.79 8.89 6.61
C LYS A 18 6.61 7.94 6.43
N LEU A 19 5.89 7.58 7.49
CA LEU A 19 4.82 6.57 7.46
C LEU A 19 3.41 7.15 7.32
N TRP A 20 3.18 8.37 7.77
CA TRP A 20 1.82 8.92 7.91
C TRP A 20 1.44 9.89 6.78
N THR A 21 1.91 9.62 5.56
CA THR A 21 1.48 10.39 4.39
C THR A 21 0.07 9.96 3.96
N PRO A 22 -0.75 10.89 3.42
CA PRO A 22 -2.12 10.57 2.99
C PRO A 22 -2.19 9.42 1.97
N HIS A 23 -1.16 9.27 1.12
CA HIS A 23 -1.06 8.13 0.21
C HIS A 23 -0.80 6.81 0.93
N ARG A 24 0.10 6.77 1.91
CA ARG A 24 0.34 5.54 2.69
C ARG A 24 -0.91 5.06 3.40
N LYS A 25 -1.75 5.98 3.92
CA LYS A 25 -3.05 5.62 4.49
C LYS A 25 -3.96 4.93 3.48
N ARG A 26 -4.09 5.49 2.28
CA ARG A 26 -4.92 4.90 1.21
C ARG A 26 -4.37 3.52 0.79
N THR A 27 -3.06 3.41 0.59
CA THR A 27 -2.40 2.14 0.29
C THR A 27 -2.68 1.09 1.36
N PHE A 28 -2.58 1.46 2.64
CA PHE A 28 -2.85 0.54 3.74
C PHE A 28 -4.31 0.07 3.75
N ILE A 29 -5.26 0.98 3.52
CA ILE A 29 -6.70 0.64 3.42
C ILE A 29 -6.93 -0.32 2.25
N TYR A 30 -6.35 -0.09 1.07
CA TYR A 30 -6.53 -0.99 -0.07
C TYR A 30 -5.87 -2.36 0.12
N MET A 31 -4.71 -2.41 0.78
CA MET A 31 -4.09 -3.69 1.16
C MET A 31 -5.00 -4.47 2.11
N LEU A 32 -5.58 -3.79 3.11
CA LEU A 32 -6.47 -4.41 4.09
C LEU A 32 -7.77 -4.88 3.44
N ALA A 33 -8.33 -4.09 2.54
CA ALA A 33 -9.50 -4.48 1.73
C ALA A 33 -9.20 -5.71 0.86
N GLY A 34 -8.07 -5.73 0.14
CA GLY A 34 -7.66 -6.86 -0.69
C GLY A 34 -7.46 -8.16 0.13
N ALA A 35 -6.85 -8.05 1.32
CA ALA A 35 -6.69 -9.18 2.23
C ALA A 35 -8.05 -9.74 2.71
N MET A 36 -8.98 -8.86 3.10
CA MET A 36 -10.33 -9.25 3.51
C MET A 36 -11.08 -9.93 2.36
N PHE A 37 -11.01 -9.38 1.15
CA PHE A 37 -11.61 -10.00 -0.04
C PHE A 37 -11.03 -11.38 -0.33
N SER A 38 -9.71 -11.54 -0.24
CA SER A 38 -9.06 -12.84 -0.43
C SER A 38 -9.54 -13.87 0.60
N LEU A 39 -9.70 -13.48 1.87
CA LEU A 39 -10.18 -14.38 2.91
C LEU A 39 -11.63 -14.82 2.68
N VAL A 40 -12.52 -13.87 2.35
CA VAL A 40 -13.92 -14.16 2.05
C VAL A 40 -14.01 -15.08 0.83
N PHE A 41 -13.22 -14.83 -0.21
CA PHE A 41 -13.16 -15.67 -1.40
C PHE A 41 -12.70 -17.10 -1.06
N SER A 42 -11.62 -17.25 -0.29
CA SER A 42 -11.11 -18.56 0.13
C SER A 42 -12.09 -19.34 1.01
N LEU A 43 -12.90 -18.66 1.82
CA LEU A 43 -13.97 -19.29 2.61
C LEU A 43 -15.07 -19.87 1.73
N ILE A 44 -15.45 -19.17 0.65
CA ILE A 44 -16.48 -19.62 -0.28
C ILE A 44 -15.99 -20.80 -1.13
N THR A 45 -14.73 -20.77 -1.58
CA THR A 45 -14.18 -21.82 -2.44
C THR A 45 -13.74 -23.08 -1.70
N GLY A 46 -13.74 -23.06 -0.36
CA GLY A 46 -13.31 -24.20 0.47
C GLY A 46 -11.80 -24.49 0.38
N ASP A 47 -11.02 -23.57 -0.18
CA ASP A 47 -9.62 -23.80 -0.56
C ASP A 47 -8.62 -23.35 0.53
N LEU A 48 -9.07 -23.26 1.78
CA LEU A 48 -8.28 -22.84 2.94
C LEU A 48 -6.98 -23.67 3.12
N ALA A 49 -7.01 -24.95 2.73
CA ALA A 49 -5.85 -25.84 2.83
C ALA A 49 -4.76 -25.56 1.79
N LYS A 50 -5.09 -24.90 0.66
CA LYS A 50 -4.11 -24.50 -0.37
C LYS A 50 -3.44 -23.16 -0.09
N LEU A 51 -3.77 -22.52 1.04
CA LEU A 51 -3.12 -21.31 1.50
C LEU A 51 -1.71 -21.62 2.06
N SER A 52 -0.94 -22.47 1.39
CA SER A 52 0.47 -22.70 1.69
C SER A 52 1.23 -21.41 1.41
N LEU A 53 1.73 -20.79 2.47
CA LEU A 53 2.45 -19.51 2.42
C LEU A 53 3.74 -19.65 1.60
N LEU A 54 4.34 -20.84 1.61
CA LEU A 54 5.56 -21.16 0.90
C LEU A 54 5.34 -21.31 -0.62
N GLU A 55 4.21 -21.89 -1.03
CA GLU A 55 3.86 -22.04 -2.45
C GLU A 55 3.38 -20.71 -3.05
N ASN A 56 2.71 -19.89 -2.24
CA ASN A 56 2.17 -18.60 -2.69
C ASN A 56 3.12 -17.42 -2.52
N LEU A 57 4.32 -17.63 -1.98
CA LEU A 57 5.29 -16.57 -1.66
C LEU A 57 5.68 -15.76 -2.91
N TYR A 58 5.82 -16.43 -4.06
CA TYR A 58 6.13 -15.78 -5.33
C TYR A 58 4.99 -14.86 -5.80
N SER A 59 3.75 -15.35 -5.77
CA SER A 59 2.55 -14.58 -6.13
C SER A 59 2.32 -13.40 -5.17
N ILE A 60 2.57 -13.59 -3.88
CA ILE A 60 2.51 -12.53 -2.87
C ILE A 60 3.57 -11.46 -3.14
N LEU A 61 4.81 -11.86 -3.43
CA LEU A 61 5.90 -10.94 -3.77
C LEU A 61 5.61 -10.14 -5.04
N ILE A 62 5.10 -10.79 -6.08
CA ILE A 62 4.68 -10.13 -7.31
C ILE A 62 3.55 -9.13 -7.03
N GLY A 63 2.51 -9.56 -6.32
CA GLY A 63 1.39 -8.69 -5.95
C GLY A 63 1.83 -7.50 -5.12
N ALA A 64 2.74 -7.71 -4.15
CA ALA A 64 3.33 -6.66 -3.33
C ALA A 64 4.19 -5.70 -4.16
N PHE A 65 4.99 -6.21 -5.09
CA PHE A 65 5.83 -5.41 -5.98
C PHE A 65 4.99 -4.51 -6.90
N PHE A 66 4.00 -5.06 -7.58
CA PHE A 66 3.10 -4.29 -8.43
C PHE A 66 2.25 -3.31 -7.62
N GLY A 67 1.71 -3.74 -6.48
CA GLY A 67 0.98 -2.86 -5.56
C GLY A 67 1.85 -1.70 -5.07
N PHE A 68 3.12 -1.95 -4.77
CA PHE A 68 4.08 -0.90 -4.40
C PHE A 68 4.32 0.08 -5.55
N LEU A 69 4.56 -0.41 -6.76
CA LEU A 69 4.78 0.44 -7.94
C LEU A 69 3.56 1.31 -8.26
N ILE A 70 2.36 0.72 -8.29
CA ILE A 70 1.12 1.47 -8.56
C ILE A 70 0.95 2.57 -7.52
N THR A 71 1.12 2.24 -6.24
CA THR A 71 0.85 3.20 -5.15
C THR A 71 1.98 4.21 -4.90
N ASN A 72 3.21 3.93 -5.33
CA ASN A 72 4.35 4.87 -5.26
C ASN A 72 4.70 5.53 -6.59
N SER A 73 3.96 5.25 -7.66
CA SER A 73 4.13 5.91 -8.95
C SER A 73 3.98 7.43 -8.83
N PRO A 74 4.67 8.22 -9.68
CA PRO A 74 4.49 9.67 -9.72
C PRO A 74 3.03 10.06 -10.02
N CYS A 75 2.31 9.23 -10.79
CA CYS A 75 0.90 9.43 -11.08
C CYS A 75 -0.03 9.21 -9.89
N ALA A 76 0.21 8.19 -9.05
CA ALA A 76 -0.56 8.02 -7.83
C ALA A 76 -0.38 9.19 -6.83
N ARG A 77 0.67 10.00 -7.02
CA ARG A 77 0.94 11.22 -6.24
C ARG A 77 0.42 12.52 -6.87
N GLY A 78 -0.39 12.43 -7.93
CA GLY A 78 -0.94 13.61 -8.63
C GLY A 78 0.14 14.50 -9.25
N ARG A 79 1.25 13.89 -9.71
CA ARG A 79 2.36 14.57 -10.41
C ARG A 79 2.51 14.14 -11.87
N CYS A 80 1.47 13.51 -12.40
CA CYS A 80 1.11 13.64 -13.80
C CYS A 80 -0.07 14.64 -13.87
#